data_AF-A0A7J6QI36-F1
#
_entry.id   AF-A0A7J6QI36-F1
#
_cell.length_a   1.000
_cell.length_b   1.000
_cell.length_c   1.000
_cell.angle_alpha   90.00
_cell.angle_beta   90.00
_cell.angle_gamma   90.00
#
_symmetry.space_group_name_H-M   'P 1'
#
loop_
_entity.id
_entity.type
_entity.pdbx_description
1 polymer ?
#
loop_
_entity_poly.entity_id
_entity_poly.type
_entity_poly.pdbx_seq_one_letter_code
_entity_poly.pdbx_strand_id
1 'polypeptide(L)'
;FMKELYDTGMLTRVDSLGMNEQELTTFTDWLSKSPSSDGSLIRASDSRPKVRNVLDALRELWKLIEDANEGLNTTRKVTRIHVHTLAFQAVMIKTGAWNRTAEAMSKASLTAFRHVCGFAANEDIDLNKGKVLLFDTFVDSEDEELAQRRDVVKTRF
;
A
#
# COMPACT_ATOMS: atom_id res chain seq x y z
N PHE A 1 17.40 9.56 -5.16
CA PHE A 1 16.68 9.04 -3.99
C PHE A 1 16.24 7.58 -4.20
N MET A 2 15.18 7.24 -4.95
CA MET A 2 14.70 5.84 -5.04
C MET A 2 15.73 4.84 -5.61
N LYS A 3 16.50 5.24 -6.63
CA LYS A 3 17.65 4.47 -7.15
C LYS A 3 18.71 4.19 -6.08
N GLU A 4 18.97 5.17 -5.22
CA GLU A 4 19.97 5.07 -4.15
C GLU A 4 19.53 4.08 -3.07
N LEU A 5 18.23 4.01 -2.76
CA LEU A 5 17.69 3.02 -1.83
C LEU A 5 17.86 1.58 -2.34
N TYR A 6 17.73 1.37 -3.65
CA TYR A 6 18.03 0.09 -4.27
C TYR A 6 19.53 -0.20 -4.29
N ASP A 7 20.34 0.76 -4.77
CA ASP A 7 21.79 0.59 -4.93
C ASP A 7 22.50 0.39 -3.57
N THR A 8 21.96 0.96 -2.49
CA THR A 8 22.44 0.75 -1.12
C THR A 8 22.00 -0.59 -0.52
N GLY A 9 21.18 -1.37 -1.23
CA GLY A 9 20.64 -2.64 -0.75
C GLY A 9 19.62 -2.48 0.38
N MET A 10 18.92 -1.35 0.47
CA MET A 10 17.90 -1.16 1.52
C MET A 10 16.77 -2.18 1.40
N LEU A 11 16.32 -2.46 0.16
CA LEU A 11 15.23 -3.41 -0.10
C LEU A 11 15.56 -4.84 0.32
N THR A 12 16.85 -5.15 0.43
CA THR A 12 17.35 -6.48 0.82
C THR A 12 17.65 -6.58 2.31
N ARG A 13 17.32 -5.53 3.09
CA ARG A 13 17.64 -5.40 4.51
C ARG A 13 16.43 -5.03 5.38
N VAL A 14 15.23 -4.95 4.81
CA VAL A 14 14.01 -4.55 5.52
C VAL A 14 12.92 -5.59 5.39
N ASP A 15 12.13 -5.78 6.46
CA ASP A 15 11.00 -6.72 6.46
C ASP A 15 9.68 -6.05 6.06
N SER A 16 9.59 -4.72 6.18
CA SER A 16 8.40 -3.95 5.87
C SER A 16 8.76 -2.65 5.14
N LEU A 17 7.93 -2.29 4.15
CA LEU A 17 7.95 -1.01 3.47
C LEU A 17 6.65 -0.25 3.76
N GLY A 18 6.73 1.07 3.91
CA GLY A 18 5.60 1.98 4.06
C GLY A 18 5.70 3.10 3.04
N MET A 19 4.60 3.42 2.36
CA MET A 19 4.59 4.43 1.30
C MET A 19 3.18 5.00 1.05
N ASN A 20 3.10 6.15 0.38
CA ASN A 20 1.86 6.68 -0.18
C ASN A 20 1.64 6.23 -1.63
N GLU A 21 0.55 6.69 -2.25
CA GLU A 21 0.20 6.36 -3.64
C GLU A 21 1.20 6.90 -4.68
N GLN A 22 1.84 8.04 -4.42
CA GLN A 22 2.82 8.65 -5.34
C GLN A 22 4.16 7.92 -5.29
N GLU A 23 4.56 7.50 -4.10
CA GLU A 23 5.76 6.69 -3.87
C GLU A 23 5.58 5.29 -4.45
N LEU A 24 4.40 4.68 -4.29
CA LEU A 24 4.07 3.38 -4.88
C LEU A 24 4.29 3.39 -6.40
N THR A 25 3.68 4.34 -7.11
CA THR A 25 3.81 4.39 -8.58
C THR A 25 5.23 4.69 -9.02
N THR A 26 5.88 5.67 -8.39
CA THR A 26 7.28 6.00 -8.66
C THR A 26 8.18 4.79 -8.48
N PHE A 27 7.92 3.98 -7.45
CA PHE A 27 8.76 2.85 -7.13
C PHE A 27 8.54 1.66 -8.09
N THR A 28 7.28 1.39 -8.45
CA THR A 28 6.93 0.36 -9.44
C THR A 28 7.49 0.69 -10.82
N ASP A 29 7.29 1.91 -11.32
CA ASP A 29 7.81 2.36 -12.62
C ASP A 29 9.34 2.27 -12.69
N TRP A 30 10.01 2.58 -11.59
CA TRP A 30 11.47 2.49 -11.53
C TRP A 30 11.98 1.04 -11.55
N LEU A 31 11.36 0.15 -10.77
CA LEU A 31 11.75 -1.27 -10.69
C LEU A 31 11.43 -2.04 -11.96
N SER A 32 10.30 -1.75 -12.62
CA SER A 32 9.92 -2.40 -13.88
C SER A 32 10.85 -2.03 -15.04
N LYS A 33 11.70 -0.99 -14.87
CA LYS A 33 12.53 -0.37 -15.92
C LYS A 33 11.71 0.05 -17.15
N SER A 34 10.39 0.13 -16.99
CA SER A 34 9.43 0.54 -17.99
C SER A 34 8.90 1.89 -17.54
N PRO A 35 9.09 2.98 -18.31
CA PRO A 35 8.17 4.10 -18.19
C PRO A 35 6.85 3.56 -18.70
N SER A 36 6.00 3.04 -17.81
CA SER A 36 4.73 2.40 -18.13
C SER A 36 4.00 3.21 -19.19
N SER A 37 4.16 2.75 -20.41
CA SER A 37 3.66 3.31 -21.64
C SER A 37 2.24 2.82 -21.81
N ASP A 38 1.34 3.24 -20.91
CA ASP A 38 -0.09 3.41 -21.18
C ASP A 38 -0.79 4.05 -19.96
N GLY A 39 -0.84 5.39 -19.91
CA GLY A 39 -2.02 6.17 -19.53
C GLY A 39 -2.78 5.99 -18.20
N SER A 40 -2.54 4.97 -17.37
CA SER A 40 -3.23 4.70 -16.09
C SER A 40 -2.32 4.88 -14.89
N LEU A 41 -1.27 5.71 -15.06
CA LEU A 41 -0.59 6.34 -13.94
C LEU A 41 -1.67 6.84 -12.97
N ILE A 42 -1.61 6.40 -11.72
CA ILE A 42 -2.12 7.22 -10.62
C ILE A 42 -1.29 8.50 -10.76
N ARG A 43 -1.80 9.46 -11.57
CA ARG A 43 -1.14 10.73 -11.81
C ARG A 43 -0.86 11.27 -10.43
N ALA A 44 0.33 11.80 -10.21
CA ALA A 44 0.77 12.40 -8.94
C ALA A 44 -0.21 13.45 -8.35
N SER A 45 -1.31 13.76 -9.04
CA SER A 45 -2.39 14.64 -8.65
C SER A 45 -3.67 13.96 -8.11
N ASP A 46 -3.87 12.64 -8.23
CA ASP A 46 -5.10 12.00 -7.72
C ASP A 46 -4.91 11.47 -6.31
N SER A 47 -5.14 12.35 -5.35
CA SER A 47 -5.12 12.03 -3.90
C SER A 47 -6.18 11.01 -3.47
N ARG A 48 -7.07 10.58 -4.37
CA ARG A 48 -8.10 9.56 -4.14
C ARG A 48 -8.08 8.50 -5.24
N PRO A 49 -6.97 7.74 -5.35
CA PRO A 49 -6.85 6.73 -6.39
C PRO A 49 -7.93 5.66 -6.23
N LYS A 50 -8.33 5.03 -7.34
CA LYS A 50 -9.21 3.86 -7.28
C LYS A 50 -8.49 2.72 -6.55
N VAL A 51 -9.20 2.01 -5.68
CA VAL A 51 -8.64 0.89 -4.89
C VAL A 51 -7.98 -0.15 -5.78
N ARG A 52 -8.63 -0.54 -6.88
CA ARG A 52 -8.09 -1.49 -7.86
C ARG A 52 -6.67 -1.11 -8.34
N ASN A 53 -6.46 0.16 -8.69
CA ASN A 53 -5.19 0.63 -9.24
C ASN A 53 -4.08 0.52 -8.19
N VAL A 54 -4.39 0.84 -6.94
CA VAL A 54 -3.43 0.72 -5.84
C VAL A 54 -3.11 -0.74 -5.53
N LEU A 55 -4.11 -1.62 -5.52
CA LEU A 55 -3.91 -3.06 -5.26
C LEU A 55 -3.14 -3.73 -6.40
N ASP A 56 -3.41 -3.39 -7.65
CA ASP A 56 -2.69 -3.94 -8.80
C ASP A 56 -1.23 -3.44 -8.84
N ALA A 57 -1.00 -2.15 -8.61
CA ALA A 57 0.35 -1.61 -8.47
C ALA A 57 1.12 -2.25 -7.29
N LEU A 58 0.43 -2.55 -6.18
CA LEU A 58 1.00 -3.29 -5.05
C LEU A 58 1.40 -4.73 -5.43
N ARG A 59 0.55 -5.45 -6.19
CA ARG A 59 0.84 -6.81 -6.66
C ARG A 59 2.02 -6.82 -7.62
N GLU A 60 2.08 -5.85 -8.53
CA GLU A 60 3.20 -5.68 -9.45
C GLU A 60 4.51 -5.39 -8.70
N LEU A 61 4.47 -4.43 -7.77
CA LEU A 61 5.63 -4.09 -6.96
C LEU A 61 6.14 -5.30 -6.16
N TRP A 62 5.22 -6.08 -5.57
CA TRP A 62 5.59 -7.27 -4.81
C TRP A 62 6.37 -8.26 -5.66
N LYS A 63 5.89 -8.54 -6.89
CA LYS A 63 6.57 -9.42 -7.84
C LYS A 63 7.97 -8.90 -8.20
N LEU A 64 8.07 -7.61 -8.52
CA LEU A 64 9.36 -6.98 -8.84
C LEU A 64 10.37 -7.07 -7.68
N ILE A 65 9.91 -6.92 -6.44
CA ILE A 65 10.75 -7.09 -5.25
C ILE A 65 11.14 -8.55 -5.05
N GLU A 66 10.25 -9.51 -5.29
CA GLU A 66 10.57 -10.94 -5.24
C GLU A 66 11.65 -11.30 -6.27
N ASP A 67 11.46 -10.89 -7.52
CA ASP A 67 12.42 -11.11 -8.62
C ASP A 67 13.79 -10.49 -8.30
N ALA A 68 13.81 -9.27 -7.78
CA ALA A 68 15.04 -8.59 -7.36
C ALA A 68 15.74 -9.32 -6.20
N ASN A 69 14.98 -9.89 -5.25
CA ASN A 69 15.54 -10.63 -4.12
C ASN A 69 16.10 -12.00 -4.54
N GLU A 70 15.51 -12.67 -5.53
CA GLU A 70 16.03 -13.93 -6.08
C GLU A 70 17.40 -13.73 -6.73
N GLY A 71 17.60 -12.62 -7.44
CA GLY A 71 18.89 -12.30 -8.07
C GLY A 71 20.02 -11.95 -7.08
N LEU A 72 19.68 -11.53 -5.86
CA LEU A 72 20.65 -10.97 -4.89
C LEU A 72 21.00 -11.92 -3.72
N ASN A 73 20.45 -13.14 -3.67
CA ASN A 73 20.70 -14.14 -2.60
C ASN A 73 20.64 -13.54 -1.17
N THR A 74 19.64 -12.69 -0.94
CA THR A 74 19.51 -11.94 0.33
C THR A 74 18.93 -12.83 1.43
N THR A 75 19.39 -12.63 2.67
CA THR A 75 18.85 -13.34 3.84
C THR A 75 17.60 -12.67 4.42
N ARG A 76 17.32 -11.41 4.06
CA ARG A 76 16.19 -10.62 4.56
C ARG A 76 15.36 -10.10 3.39
N LYS A 77 14.09 -10.50 3.38
CA LYS A 77 13.14 -10.20 2.30
C LYS A 77 12.00 -9.36 2.83
N VAL A 78 11.51 -8.44 2.01
CA VAL A 78 10.30 -7.69 2.32
C VAL A 78 9.15 -8.68 2.44
N THR A 79 8.45 -8.64 3.58
CA THR A 79 7.29 -9.51 3.87
C THR A 79 6.03 -8.69 4.15
N ARG A 80 6.12 -7.35 4.10
CA ARG A 80 5.01 -6.43 4.29
C ARG A 80 5.20 -5.16 3.47
N ILE A 81 4.17 -4.76 2.74
CA ILE A 81 4.10 -3.45 2.07
C ILE A 81 2.81 -2.77 2.53
N HIS A 82 2.93 -1.60 3.15
CA HIS A 82 1.80 -0.82 3.65
C HIS A 82 1.69 0.46 2.82
N VAL A 83 0.57 0.60 2.12
CA VAL A 83 0.24 1.80 1.35
C VAL A 83 -0.82 2.61 2.10
N HIS A 84 -0.58 3.90 2.26
CA HIS A 84 -1.54 4.83 2.86
C HIS A 84 -1.91 5.94 1.87
N THR A 85 -3.21 6.09 1.62
CA THR A 85 -3.77 7.19 0.82
C THR A 85 -4.61 8.09 1.73
N LEU A 86 -5.13 9.21 1.20
CA LEU A 86 -6.09 10.03 1.96
C LEU A 86 -7.40 9.29 2.26
N ALA A 87 -7.86 8.40 1.37
CA ALA A 87 -9.19 7.80 1.46
C ALA A 87 -9.20 6.41 2.12
N PHE A 88 -8.12 5.65 1.99
CA PHE A 88 -8.00 4.29 2.52
C PHE A 88 -6.54 3.91 2.76
N GLN A 89 -6.34 2.85 3.53
CA GLN A 89 -5.04 2.21 3.70
C GLN A 89 -5.12 0.76 3.23
N ALA A 90 -4.06 0.29 2.58
CA ALA A 90 -3.92 -1.08 2.09
C ALA A 90 -2.62 -1.69 2.61
N VAL A 91 -2.64 -2.99 2.88
CA VAL A 91 -1.44 -3.72 3.30
C VAL A 91 -1.38 -5.07 2.60
N MET A 92 -0.23 -5.37 2.03
CA MET A 92 0.10 -6.67 1.47
C MET A 92 1.11 -7.34 2.39
N ILE A 93 0.86 -8.59 2.77
CA ILE A 93 1.72 -9.35 3.67
C ILE A 93 2.02 -10.73 3.10
N LYS A 94 3.21 -11.25 3.40
CA LYS A 94 3.51 -12.65 3.18
C LYS A 94 2.71 -13.50 4.16
N THR A 95 2.05 -14.54 3.65
CA THR A 95 1.25 -15.47 4.46
C THR A 95 2.07 -16.03 5.64
N GLY A 96 1.52 -15.90 6.86
CA GLY A 96 2.13 -16.39 8.08
C GLY A 96 3.26 -15.52 8.66
N ALA A 97 3.70 -14.47 7.97
CA ALA A 97 4.78 -13.60 8.46
C ALA A 97 4.31 -12.54 9.48
N TRP A 98 3.04 -12.13 9.40
CA TRP A 98 2.46 -11.07 10.24
C TRP A 98 1.14 -11.53 10.85
N ASN A 99 0.90 -11.19 12.11
CA ASN A 99 -0.36 -11.43 12.82
C ASN A 99 -1.09 -10.12 13.12
N ARG A 100 -2.39 -10.21 13.44
CA ARG A 100 -3.23 -9.06 13.84
C ARG A 100 -3.22 -7.88 12.85
N THR A 101 -3.09 -8.19 11.57
CA THR A 101 -2.97 -7.18 10.51
C THR A 101 -4.22 -6.33 10.43
N ALA A 102 -5.40 -6.91 10.59
CA ALA A 102 -6.67 -6.17 10.58
C ALA A 102 -6.68 -5.10 11.68
N GLU A 103 -6.38 -5.48 12.93
CA GLU A 103 -6.37 -4.58 14.09
C GLU A 103 -5.29 -3.49 13.96
N ALA A 104 -4.12 -3.86 13.42
CA ALA A 104 -3.05 -2.89 13.15
C ALA A 104 -3.50 -1.83 12.13
N MET A 105 -4.19 -2.24 11.06
CA MET A 105 -4.72 -1.32 10.05
C MET A 105 -5.85 -0.43 10.60
N SER A 106 -6.73 -0.96 11.44
CA SER A 106 -7.75 -0.16 12.14
C SER A 106 -7.10 0.94 12.97
N LYS A 107 -6.09 0.56 13.75
CA LYS A 107 -5.37 1.49 14.62
C LYS A 107 -4.60 2.52 13.81
N ALA A 108 -4.00 2.15 12.69
CA ALA A 108 -3.32 3.07 11.79
C ALA A 108 -4.29 4.12 11.21
N SER A 109 -5.46 3.69 10.73
CA SER A 109 -6.52 4.59 10.23
C SER A 109 -7.04 5.51 11.33
N LEU A 110 -7.29 4.98 12.53
CA LEU A 110 -7.71 5.78 13.69
C LEU A 110 -6.65 6.81 14.10
N THR A 111 -5.38 6.42 14.07
CA THR A 111 -4.27 7.33 14.42
C THR A 111 -4.17 8.47 13.42
N ALA A 112 -4.30 8.19 12.12
CA ALA A 112 -4.34 9.22 11.08
C ALA A 112 -5.53 10.17 11.26
N PHE A 113 -6.73 9.62 11.53
CA PHE A 113 -7.92 10.42 11.81
C PHE A 113 -7.73 11.35 13.01
N ARG A 114 -7.25 10.80 14.14
CA ARG A 114 -6.98 11.57 15.37
C ARG A 114 -5.99 12.70 15.14
N HIS A 115 -4.91 12.40 14.43
CA HIS A 115 -3.87 13.37 14.12
C HIS A 115 -4.42 14.53 13.28
N VAL A 116 -5.16 14.24 12.21
CA VAL A 116 -5.70 15.28 11.31
C VAL A 116 -6.77 16.14 12.00
N CYS A 117 -7.63 15.53 12.83
CA CYS A 117 -8.69 16.26 13.52
C CYS A 117 -8.23 16.91 14.85
N GLY A 118 -6.96 16.73 15.23
CA GLY A 118 -6.38 17.34 16.43
C GLY A 118 -6.85 16.74 17.75
N PHE A 119 -7.27 15.48 17.76
CA PHE A 119 -7.72 14.80 18.98
C PHE A 119 -6.53 14.30 19.81
N ALA A 120 -6.61 14.43 21.14
CA ALA A 120 -5.66 13.81 22.04
C ALA A 120 -5.85 12.27 22.10
N ALA A 121 -4.81 11.54 22.55
CA ALA A 121 -4.84 10.07 22.57
C ALA A 121 -5.96 9.46 23.45
N ASN A 122 -6.40 10.22 24.46
CA ASN A 122 -7.42 9.87 25.45
C ASN A 122 -8.75 10.63 25.24
N GLU A 123 -8.90 11.32 24.10
CA GLU A 123 -10.12 12.03 23.76
C GLU A 123 -11.08 11.15 22.96
N ASP A 124 -12.37 11.32 23.23
CA ASP A 124 -13.43 10.70 22.45
C ASP A 124 -13.46 11.26 21.03
N ILE A 125 -13.76 10.38 20.09
CA ILE A 125 -13.75 10.69 18.67
C ILE A 125 -15.04 11.43 18.33
N ASP A 126 -14.95 12.69 17.93
CA ASP A 126 -16.10 13.40 17.37
C ASP A 126 -16.23 13.08 15.87
N LEU A 127 -17.22 12.23 15.56
CA LEU A 127 -17.53 11.79 14.21
C LEU A 127 -17.97 12.95 13.28
N ASN A 128 -18.43 14.08 13.84
CA ASN A 128 -18.81 15.25 13.04
C ASN A 128 -17.59 15.96 12.41
N LYS A 129 -16.37 15.71 12.91
CA LYS A 129 -15.14 16.21 12.30
C LYS A 129 -14.64 15.34 11.14
N GLY A 130 -15.29 14.21 10.88
CA GLY A 130 -14.89 13.23 9.89
C GLY A 130 -15.80 13.16 8.67
N LYS A 131 -15.23 12.68 7.56
CA LYS A 131 -15.99 12.31 6.36
C LYS A 131 -15.40 11.04 5.76
N VAL A 132 -16.26 10.07 5.46
CA VAL A 132 -15.86 8.88 4.70
C VAL A 132 -15.58 9.30 3.25
N LEU A 133 -14.36 9.05 2.79
CA LEU A 133 -13.90 9.41 1.44
C LEU A 133 -13.90 8.23 0.47
N LEU A 134 -13.87 7.00 0.99
CA LEU A 134 -13.89 5.78 0.19
C LEU A 134 -15.29 5.55 -0.40
N PHE A 135 -15.35 5.14 -1.66
CA PHE A 135 -16.60 4.75 -2.32
C PHE A 135 -17.22 3.53 -1.64
N ASP A 136 -18.56 3.47 -1.59
CA ASP A 136 -19.29 2.36 -0.94
C ASP A 136 -19.03 0.99 -1.60
N THR A 137 -18.65 0.99 -2.87
CA THR A 137 -18.27 -0.20 -3.62
C THR A 137 -16.96 0.04 -4.37
N PHE A 138 -16.06 -0.93 -4.32
CA PHE A 138 -14.84 -0.94 -5.12
C PHE A 138 -14.53 -2.35 -5.60
N VAL A 139 -13.81 -2.41 -6.72
CA VAL A 139 -13.27 -3.64 -7.31
C VAL A 139 -11.82 -3.81 -6.84
N ASP A 140 -11.39 -5.05 -6.65
CA ASP A 140 -10.09 -5.38 -6.08
C ASP A 140 -8.96 -5.49 -7.13
N SER A 141 -9.30 -5.62 -8.42
CA SER A 141 -8.37 -5.66 -9.55
C SER A 141 -9.07 -5.30 -10.86
N GLU A 142 -8.33 -4.84 -11.88
CA GLU A 142 -8.84 -4.79 -13.26
C GLU A 142 -8.85 -6.16 -13.95
N ASP A 143 -8.04 -7.10 -13.46
CA ASP A 143 -8.03 -8.49 -13.90
C ASP A 143 -9.21 -9.24 -13.27
N GLU A 144 -10.13 -9.74 -14.11
CA GLU A 144 -11.34 -10.44 -13.66
C GLU A 144 -11.03 -11.74 -12.91
N GLU A 145 -9.93 -12.43 -13.22
CA GLU A 145 -9.52 -13.64 -12.49
C GLU A 145 -8.99 -13.29 -11.09
N LEU A 146 -8.22 -12.21 -10.98
CA LEU A 146 -7.72 -11.73 -9.68
C LEU A 146 -8.85 -11.13 -8.83
N ALA A 147 -9.81 -10.43 -9.44
CA ALA A 147 -10.95 -9.86 -8.74
C ALA A 147 -11.88 -10.92 -8.11
N GLN A 148 -11.83 -12.17 -8.60
CA GLN A 148 -12.59 -13.29 -8.04
C GLN A 148 -11.85 -14.02 -6.90
N ARG A 149 -10.57 -13.71 -6.66
CA ARG A 149 -9.80 -14.32 -5.57
C ARG A 149 -10.19 -13.71 -4.22
N ARG A 150 -10.15 -14.54 -3.16
CA ARG A 150 -10.35 -14.12 -1.75
C ARG A 150 -9.04 -13.75 -1.06
N ASP A 151 -8.11 -13.15 -1.79
CA ASP A 151 -6.83 -12.67 -1.28
C ASP A 151 -6.93 -11.32 -0.56
N VAL A 152 -8.04 -10.60 -0.74
CA VAL A 152 -8.30 -9.30 -0.11
C VAL A 152 -9.24 -9.44 1.08
N VAL A 153 -8.74 -9.11 2.28
CA VAL A 153 -9.57 -8.97 3.49
C VAL A 153 -10.02 -7.52 3.61
N LYS A 154 -11.33 -7.29 3.51
CA LYS A 154 -11.95 -5.95 3.59
C LYS A 154 -12.36 -5.67 5.03
N THR A 155 -11.97 -4.52 5.55
CA THR A 155 -12.36 -4.10 6.90
C THR A 155 -12.85 -2.65 6.86
N ARG A 156 -14.08 -2.42 7.33
CA ARG A 156 -14.71 -1.09 7.43
C ARG A 156 -14.93 -0.79 8.92
N PHE A 157 -14.65 0.45 9.33
CA PHE A 157 -14.81 0.94 10.69
C PHE A 157 -15.65 2.22 10.67
#